data_AF-A0A8J5CRW3-F1
#
_entry.id   AF-A0A8J5CRW3-F1
#
_cell.length_a   1.000
_cell.length_b   1.000
_cell.length_c   1.000
_cell.angle_alpha   90.00
_cell.angle_beta   90.00
_cell.angle_gamma   90.00
#
_symmetry.space_group_name_H-M   'P 1'
#
loop_
_entity.id
_entity.type
_entity.pdbx_description
1 polymer ?
#
loop_
_entity_poly.entity_id
_entity_poly.type
_entity_poly.pdbx_seq_one_letter_code
_entity_poly.pdbx_strand_id
1 'polypeptide(L)'
;MVGGNEIKRTKEYKYLGIWLDDKGCEKTKHERIARANQWVGRLGSVARCRANKYEVVRGLWKGVAVPSIMYGLETMVWSRKELDRLEVTQNKAGRIALGANRYVAVEAIRGDMGWSTFRERIAKAGLRYRARLQRMDDSKWASKVWDWNMYGKWMKDSVKVERWTGELGMFVTGVMRHGSMAVCKKEINRRVEEKGKEEWLRGMSEKSTLEWYRRKDQPRYERFL
;
A
#
# COMPACT_ATOMS: atom_id res chain seq x y z
N MET A 1 0.07 -36.24 -11.10
CA MET A 1 1.55 -36.30 -11.19
C MET A 1 2.02 -35.18 -12.08
N VAL A 2 3.01 -34.39 -11.67
CA VAL A 2 3.72 -33.45 -12.56
C VAL A 2 5.16 -33.94 -12.58
N GLY A 3 5.66 -34.33 -13.76
CA GLY A 3 7.01 -34.88 -13.90
C GLY A 3 7.26 -36.18 -13.12
N GLY A 4 6.26 -37.06 -12.97
CA GLY A 4 6.43 -38.37 -12.32
C GLY A 4 6.40 -38.37 -10.79
N ASN A 5 6.38 -37.20 -10.14
CA ASN A 5 6.30 -37.11 -8.67
C ASN A 5 4.85 -36.99 -8.17
N GLU A 6 4.55 -37.68 -7.07
CA GLU A 6 3.30 -37.48 -6.32
C GLU A 6 3.32 -36.12 -5.61
N ILE A 7 2.29 -35.32 -5.86
CA ILE A 7 2.15 -34.01 -5.22
C ILE A 7 1.53 -34.22 -3.85
N LYS A 8 2.32 -34.00 -2.79
CA LYS A 8 1.83 -34.08 -1.41
C LYS A 8 0.75 -33.00 -1.18
N ARG A 9 -0.47 -33.44 -0.86
CA ARG A 9 -1.53 -32.53 -0.41
C ARG A 9 -1.18 -32.04 0.99
N THR A 10 -1.02 -30.72 1.13
CA THR A 10 -0.73 -30.05 2.40
C THR A 10 -1.77 -28.97 2.65
N LYS A 11 -2.13 -28.74 3.92
CA LYS A 11 -3.11 -27.71 4.32
C LYS A 11 -2.58 -26.28 4.16
N GLU A 12 -1.26 -26.13 4.26
CA GLU A 12 -0.57 -24.86 4.09
C GLU A 12 0.73 -25.09 3.32
N TYR A 13 1.07 -24.20 2.39
CA TYR A 13 2.35 -24.22 1.70
C TYR A 13 2.87 -22.81 1.43
N LYS A 14 4.19 -22.70 1.24
CA LYS A 14 4.85 -21.43 0.97
C LYS A 14 5.28 -21.35 -0.49
N TYR A 15 4.81 -20.33 -1.19
CA TYR A 15 5.14 -20.07 -2.59
C TYR A 15 5.66 -18.64 -2.76
N LEU A 16 6.87 -18.49 -3.32
CA LEU A 16 7.53 -17.19 -3.54
C LEU A 16 7.54 -16.26 -2.31
N GLY A 17 7.61 -16.85 -1.10
CA GLY A 17 7.60 -16.10 0.16
C GLY A 17 6.21 -15.74 0.69
N ILE A 18 5.14 -16.25 0.08
CA ILE A 18 3.75 -16.08 0.50
C ILE A 18 3.22 -17.43 0.99
N TRP A 19 2.61 -17.44 2.17
CA TRP A 19 1.86 -18.58 2.68
C TRP A 19 0.46 -18.61 2.07
N LEU A 20 0.11 -19.78 1.55
CA LEU A 20 -1.19 -20.10 0.96
C LEU A 20 -1.84 -21.20 1.80
N ASP A 21 -3.08 -20.95 2.18
CA ASP A 21 -3.95 -21.87 2.93
C ASP A 21 -5.33 -21.92 2.28
N ASP A 22 -6.20 -22.85 2.72
CA ASP A 22 -7.57 -23.00 2.21
C ASP A 22 -8.43 -21.73 2.39
N LYS A 23 -8.03 -20.83 3.30
CA LYS A 23 -8.70 -19.57 3.64
C LYS A 23 -8.06 -18.36 2.94
N GLY A 24 -6.98 -18.54 2.17
CA GLY A 24 -6.25 -17.51 1.45
C GLY A 24 -4.82 -17.28 1.96
N CYS A 25 -4.49 -16.03 2.32
CA CYS A 25 -3.13 -15.59 2.63
C CYS A 25 -3.01 -14.91 4.01
N GLU A 26 -3.91 -15.23 4.96
CA GLU A 26 -4.02 -14.51 6.24
C GLU A 26 -2.73 -14.55 7.06
N LYS A 27 -2.07 -15.72 7.11
CA LYS A 27 -0.77 -15.90 7.77
C LYS A 27 0.27 -14.90 7.26
N THR A 28 0.33 -14.70 5.94
CA THR A 28 1.26 -13.74 5.34
C THR A 28 0.94 -12.31 5.76
N LYS A 29 -0.34 -11.92 5.83
CA LYS A 29 -0.71 -10.56 6.28
C LYS A 29 -0.25 -10.29 7.71
N HIS A 30 -0.44 -11.26 8.61
CA HIS A 30 0.03 -11.17 9.98
C HIS A 30 1.56 -11.03 10.04
N GLU A 31 2.30 -11.81 9.24
CA GLU A 31 3.76 -11.67 9.13
C GLU A 31 4.17 -10.29 8.62
N ARG A 32 3.46 -9.69 7.66
CA ARG A 32 3.77 -8.33 7.15
C ARG A 32 3.51 -7.26 8.21
N ILE A 33 2.42 -7.35 8.95
CA ILE A 33 2.13 -6.41 10.06
C ILE A 33 3.18 -6.55 11.16
N ALA A 34 3.55 -7.78 11.53
CA ALA A 34 4.60 -8.04 12.52
C ALA A 34 5.96 -7.47 12.04
N ARG A 35 6.30 -7.69 10.77
CA ARG A 35 7.53 -7.15 10.16
C ARG A 35 7.53 -5.61 10.17
N ALA A 36 6.40 -4.97 9.89
CA ALA A 36 6.31 -3.51 9.97
C ALA A 36 6.63 -3.01 11.39
N ASN A 37 6.12 -3.68 12.43
CA ASN A 37 6.42 -3.35 13.82
C ASN A 37 7.89 -3.60 14.18
N GLN A 38 8.48 -4.70 13.70
CA GLN A 38 9.92 -4.97 13.87
C GLN A 38 10.77 -3.84 13.27
N TRP A 39 10.40 -3.35 12.08
CA TRP A 39 11.09 -2.22 11.45
C TRP A 39 11.02 -0.95 12.31
N VAL A 40 9.88 -0.64 12.92
CA VAL A 40 9.78 0.51 13.84
C VAL A 40 10.72 0.37 15.03
N GLY A 41 10.85 -0.82 15.62
CA GLY A 41 11.82 -1.07 16.69
C GLY A 41 13.27 -0.85 16.23
N ARG A 42 13.63 -1.34 15.04
CA ARG A 42 14.96 -1.14 14.44
C ARG A 42 15.23 0.34 14.14
N LEU A 43 14.24 1.06 13.59
CA LEU A 43 14.35 2.48 13.30
C LEU A 43 14.57 3.31 14.56
N GLY A 44 13.88 2.99 15.66
CA GLY A 44 14.11 3.62 16.96
C GLY A 44 15.56 3.46 17.42
N SER A 45 16.15 2.29 17.21
CA SER A 45 17.56 2.04 17.54
C SER A 45 18.52 2.81 16.64
N VAL A 46 18.33 2.74 15.32
CA VAL A 46 19.20 3.40 14.34
C VAL A 46 19.14 4.92 14.44
N ALA A 47 17.98 5.45 14.81
CA ALA A 47 17.78 6.88 15.00
C ALA A 47 18.56 7.47 16.20
N ARG A 48 19.05 6.62 17.12
CA ARG A 48 19.86 7.08 18.26
C ARG A 48 21.26 7.48 17.79
N CYS A 49 21.74 8.61 18.31
CA CYS A 49 23.10 9.09 18.09
C CYS A 49 23.48 9.23 16.60
N ARG A 50 22.59 9.83 15.80
CA ARG A 50 22.85 10.21 14.40
C ARG A 50 22.68 11.71 14.24
N ALA A 51 23.59 12.34 13.49
CA ALA A 51 23.57 13.78 13.24
C ALA A 51 22.30 14.21 12.48
N ASN A 52 21.86 13.42 11.51
CA ASN A 52 20.58 13.63 10.81
C ASN A 52 19.66 12.42 10.97
N LYS A 53 18.82 12.46 11.99
CA LYS A 53 17.83 11.42 12.29
C LYS A 53 16.82 11.23 11.17
N TYR A 54 16.37 12.33 10.57
CA TYR A 54 15.33 12.33 9.55
C TYR A 54 15.76 11.55 8.32
N GLU A 55 16.92 11.90 7.74
CA GLU A 55 17.40 11.27 6.49
C GLU A 55 17.68 9.78 6.66
N VAL A 56 18.29 9.38 7.78
CA VAL A 56 18.60 7.97 8.04
C VAL A 56 17.32 7.14 8.18
N VAL A 57 16.37 7.61 8.98
CA VAL A 57 15.09 6.90 9.19
C VAL A 57 14.30 6.86 7.90
N ARG A 58 14.26 7.97 7.16
CA ARG A 58 13.58 8.08 5.87
C ARG A 58 14.16 7.15 4.83
N GLY A 59 15.48 7.13 4.68
CA GLY A 59 16.20 6.26 3.76
C GLY A 59 15.95 4.79 4.04
N LEU A 60 16.06 4.36 5.30
CA LEU A 60 15.79 2.98 5.70
C LEU A 60 14.32 2.60 5.54
N TRP A 61 13.40 3.49 5.93
CA TRP A 61 11.97 3.21 5.82
C TRP A 61 11.53 3.10 4.38
N LYS A 62 11.83 4.09 3.53
CA LYS A 62 11.43 4.11 2.12
C LYS A 62 12.22 3.12 1.27
N GLY A 63 13.52 2.98 1.51
CA GLY A 63 14.41 2.16 0.71
C GLY A 63 14.36 0.68 1.03
N VAL A 64 14.07 0.30 2.28
CA VAL A 64 14.16 -1.10 2.73
C VAL A 64 12.87 -1.59 3.37
N ALA A 65 12.35 -0.87 4.37
CA ALA A 65 11.20 -1.35 5.13
C ALA A 65 9.93 -1.44 4.28
N VAL A 66 9.54 -0.34 3.62
CA VAL A 66 8.32 -0.28 2.80
C VAL A 66 8.34 -1.32 1.68
N PRO A 67 9.40 -1.46 0.85
CA PRO A 67 9.47 -2.53 -0.15
C PRO A 67 9.33 -3.93 0.46
N SER A 68 10.00 -4.19 1.60
CA SER A 68 9.91 -5.50 2.27
C SER A 68 8.51 -5.81 2.83
N ILE A 69 7.75 -4.78 3.21
CA ILE A 69 6.37 -4.90 3.68
C ILE A 69 5.45 -5.05 2.47
N MET A 70 5.65 -4.28 1.40
CA MET A 70 4.79 -4.19 0.23
C MET A 70 4.90 -5.34 -0.77
N TYR A 71 5.95 -6.15 -0.70
CA TYR A 71 6.13 -7.28 -1.60
C TYR A 71 4.92 -8.24 -1.57
N GLY A 72 4.26 -8.38 -2.72
CA GLY A 72 3.13 -9.29 -2.94
C GLY A 72 1.80 -8.80 -2.35
N LEU A 73 1.69 -7.53 -1.96
CA LEU A 73 0.45 -7.02 -1.35
C LEU A 73 -0.68 -6.82 -2.35
N GLU A 74 -0.35 -6.60 -3.62
CA GLU A 74 -1.29 -6.38 -4.72
C GLU A 74 -2.14 -7.62 -5.06
N THR A 75 -1.69 -8.81 -4.66
CA THR A 75 -2.40 -10.07 -4.91
C THR A 75 -3.32 -10.48 -3.75
N MET A 76 -3.16 -9.84 -2.59
CA MET A 76 -3.88 -10.16 -1.37
C MET A 76 -5.04 -9.19 -1.14
N VAL A 77 -6.12 -9.71 -0.57
CA VAL A 77 -7.27 -8.91 -0.15
C VAL A 77 -7.01 -8.34 1.24
N TRP A 78 -6.97 -7.02 1.40
CA TRP A 78 -6.75 -6.37 2.70
C TRP A 78 -8.04 -5.82 3.30
N SER A 79 -8.26 -6.08 4.59
CA SER A 79 -9.32 -5.41 5.35
C SER A 79 -8.89 -4.01 5.79
N ARG A 80 -9.87 -3.12 6.03
CA ARG A 80 -9.59 -1.76 6.53
C ARG A 80 -8.78 -1.78 7.83
N LYS A 81 -9.15 -2.65 8.77
CA LYS A 81 -8.47 -2.80 10.07
C LYS A 81 -6.99 -3.18 9.91
N GLU A 82 -6.66 -4.03 8.95
CA GLU A 82 -5.26 -4.42 8.69
C GLU A 82 -4.46 -3.27 8.06
N LEU A 83 -5.07 -2.54 7.12
CA LEU A 83 -4.47 -1.34 6.54
C LEU A 83 -4.22 -0.28 7.60
N ASP A 84 -5.19 -0.03 8.49
CA ASP A 84 -5.06 0.94 9.57
C ASP A 84 -3.91 0.57 10.52
N ARG A 85 -3.68 -0.73 10.77
CA ARG A 85 -2.51 -1.19 11.54
C ARG A 85 -1.19 -0.82 10.85
N LEU A 86 -1.09 -0.99 9.53
CA LEU A 86 0.09 -0.57 8.77
C LEU A 86 0.28 0.95 8.79
N GLU A 87 -0.80 1.73 8.70
CA GLU A 87 -0.75 3.19 8.80
C GLU A 87 -0.27 3.64 10.19
N VAL A 88 -0.79 3.03 11.27
CA VAL A 88 -0.33 3.33 12.63
C VAL A 88 1.19 3.11 12.75
N THR A 89 1.70 2.03 12.17
CA THR A 89 3.13 1.73 12.16
C THR A 89 3.93 2.74 11.33
N GLN A 90 3.43 3.16 10.16
CA GLN A 90 4.03 4.24 9.37
C GLN A 90 4.07 5.56 10.15
N ASN A 91 3.00 5.90 10.84
CA ASN A 91 2.92 7.13 11.64
C ASN A 91 3.89 7.10 12.82
N LYS A 92 4.12 5.92 13.43
CA LYS A 92 5.18 5.75 14.44
C LYS A 92 6.57 5.98 13.82
N ALA A 93 6.85 5.42 12.64
CA ALA A 93 8.10 5.67 11.93
C ALA A 93 8.30 7.16 11.61
N GLY A 94 7.25 7.86 11.15
CA GLY A 94 7.28 9.30 10.92
C GLY A 94 7.57 10.11 12.18
N ARG A 95 6.94 9.75 13.31
CA ARG A 95 7.25 10.40 14.61
C ARG A 95 8.70 10.19 15.03
N ILE A 96 9.24 8.99 14.84
CA ILE A 96 10.66 8.73 15.10
C ILE A 96 11.52 9.63 14.22
N ALA A 97 11.26 9.69 12.91
CA ALA A 97 12.03 10.52 11.98
C ALA A 97 12.04 12.01 12.37
N LEU A 98 10.88 12.55 12.72
CA LEU A 98 10.72 13.97 13.10
C LEU A 98 11.11 14.28 14.56
N GLY A 99 11.32 13.26 15.40
CA GLY A 99 11.43 13.48 16.85
C GLY A 99 10.12 13.99 17.49
N ALA A 100 8.99 13.75 16.84
CA ALA A 100 7.69 14.25 17.26
C ALA A 100 7.11 13.46 18.45
N ASN A 101 6.38 14.16 19.31
CA ASN A 101 5.66 13.55 20.44
C ASN A 101 4.56 12.58 19.94
N ARG A 102 4.17 11.60 20.78
CA ARG A 102 3.07 10.65 20.50
C ARG A 102 1.75 11.34 20.19
N TYR A 103 1.52 12.52 20.76
CA TYR A 103 0.28 13.30 20.60
C TYR A 103 0.21 14.15 19.33
N VAL A 104 1.30 14.23 18.56
CA VAL A 104 1.29 14.99 17.30
C VAL A 104 0.28 14.36 16.34
N ALA A 105 -0.52 15.23 15.72
CA ALA A 105 -1.55 14.85 14.76
C ALA A 105 -0.93 14.15 13.54
N VAL A 106 -1.62 13.11 13.07
CA VAL A 106 -1.16 12.27 11.95
C VAL A 106 -1.05 13.06 10.65
N GLU A 107 -1.93 14.03 10.45
CA GLU A 107 -1.98 14.89 9.28
C GLU A 107 -0.79 15.83 9.24
N ALA A 108 -0.33 16.36 10.38
CA ALA A 108 0.90 17.15 10.46
C ALA A 108 2.12 16.29 10.11
N ILE A 109 2.21 15.08 10.68
CA ILE A 109 3.29 14.13 10.35
C ILE A 109 3.28 13.83 8.85
N ARG A 110 2.12 13.50 8.27
CA ARG A 110 2.02 13.25 6.82
C ARG A 110 2.39 14.48 6.00
N GLY A 111 2.00 15.67 6.46
CA GLY A 111 2.32 16.96 5.87
C GLY A 111 3.81 17.22 5.80
N ASP A 112 4.55 16.97 6.87
CA ASP A 112 6.00 17.21 6.91
C ASP A 112 6.82 16.08 6.27
N MET A 113 6.37 14.84 6.42
CA MET A 113 7.05 13.68 5.84
C MET A 113 6.86 13.57 4.32
N GLY A 114 5.70 13.99 3.80
CA GLY A 114 5.36 13.83 2.38
C GLY A 114 5.28 12.35 1.95
N TRP A 115 4.87 11.46 2.86
CA TRP A 115 4.80 10.03 2.57
C TRP A 115 3.40 9.63 2.09
N SER A 116 3.35 8.86 1.00
CA SER A 116 2.12 8.18 0.60
C SER A 116 1.66 7.20 1.69
N THR A 117 0.35 7.09 1.86
CA THR A 117 -0.24 6.11 2.78
C THR A 117 -0.06 4.69 2.24
N PHE A 118 -0.04 3.67 3.10
CA PHE A 118 -0.14 2.28 2.66
C PHE A 118 -1.42 2.04 1.87
N ARG A 119 -2.53 2.68 2.23
CA ARG A 119 -3.79 2.61 1.47
C ARG A 119 -3.60 3.09 0.03
N GLU A 120 -2.98 4.25 -0.19
CA GLU A 120 -2.64 4.75 -1.53
C GLU A 120 -1.71 3.80 -2.28
N ARG A 121 -0.68 3.29 -1.62
CA ARG A 121 0.30 2.40 -2.25
C ARG A 121 -0.33 1.08 -2.69
N ILE A 122 -1.17 0.49 -1.86
CA ILE A 122 -1.88 -0.76 -2.14
C ILE A 122 -2.92 -0.54 -3.23
N ALA A 123 -3.66 0.57 -3.20
CA ALA A 123 -4.58 0.94 -4.27
C ALA A 123 -3.85 1.09 -5.61
N LYS A 124 -2.73 1.83 -5.65
CA LYS A 124 -1.89 1.95 -6.87
C LYS A 124 -1.39 0.59 -7.35
N ALA A 125 -0.91 -0.27 -6.45
CA ALA A 125 -0.36 -1.57 -6.81
C ALA A 125 -1.45 -2.52 -7.33
N GLY A 126 -2.60 -2.61 -6.64
CA GLY A 126 -3.74 -3.43 -7.05
C GLY A 126 -4.34 -2.99 -8.39
N LEU A 127 -4.54 -1.69 -8.59
CA LEU A 127 -5.03 -1.16 -9.86
C LEU A 127 -4.07 -1.45 -11.01
N ARG A 128 -2.75 -1.28 -10.82
CA ARG A 128 -1.76 -1.64 -11.85
C ARG A 128 -1.73 -3.14 -12.13
N TYR A 129 -1.86 -3.95 -11.10
CA TYR A 129 -1.90 -5.40 -11.24
C TYR A 129 -3.13 -5.84 -12.05
N ARG A 130 -4.31 -5.30 -11.74
CA ARG A 130 -5.54 -5.52 -12.53
C ARG A 130 -5.39 -5.06 -13.98
N ALA A 131 -4.86 -3.86 -14.19
CA ALA A 131 -4.62 -3.30 -15.51
C ALA A 131 -3.67 -4.17 -16.36
N ARG A 132 -2.74 -4.88 -15.71
CA ARG A 132 -1.85 -5.84 -16.35
C ARG A 132 -2.57 -7.15 -16.66
N LEU A 133 -3.42 -7.66 -15.76
CA LEU A 133 -4.20 -8.88 -15.98
C LEU A 133 -5.16 -8.73 -17.17
N GLN A 134 -5.88 -7.62 -17.27
CA GLN A 134 -6.83 -7.36 -18.37
C GLN A 134 -6.20 -7.22 -19.76
N ARG A 135 -4.89 -6.97 -19.81
CA ARG A 135 -4.11 -6.88 -21.06
C ARG A 135 -3.24 -8.11 -21.27
N MET A 136 -3.31 -9.07 -20.36
CA MET A 136 -2.54 -10.28 -20.46
C MET A 136 -3.17 -11.17 -21.52
N ASP A 137 -2.32 -11.84 -22.30
CA ASP A 137 -2.78 -12.82 -23.28
C ASP A 137 -3.57 -13.95 -22.60
N ASP A 138 -4.70 -14.32 -23.19
CA ASP A 138 -5.65 -15.32 -22.66
C ASP A 138 -5.05 -16.72 -22.56
N SER A 139 -3.95 -17.01 -23.25
CA SER A 139 -3.20 -18.26 -23.10
C SER A 139 -2.59 -18.40 -21.70
N LYS A 140 -2.30 -17.28 -21.01
CA LYS A 140 -1.64 -17.29 -19.71
C LYS A 140 -2.63 -17.62 -18.60
N TRP A 141 -2.20 -18.54 -17.72
CA TRP A 141 -2.98 -18.97 -16.56
C TRP A 141 -3.49 -17.84 -15.68
N ALA A 142 -2.70 -16.78 -15.49
CA ALA A 142 -3.12 -15.65 -14.67
C ALA A 142 -4.31 -14.88 -15.28
N SER A 143 -4.41 -14.79 -16.61
CA SER A 143 -5.58 -14.22 -17.30
C SER A 143 -6.79 -15.13 -17.13
N LYS A 144 -6.64 -16.42 -17.43
CA LYS A 144 -7.71 -17.42 -17.28
C LYS A 144 -8.29 -17.47 -15.88
N VAL A 145 -7.42 -17.52 -14.86
CA VAL A 145 -7.84 -17.56 -13.45
C VAL A 145 -8.55 -16.26 -13.05
N TRP A 146 -8.11 -15.11 -13.59
CA TRP A 146 -8.80 -13.84 -13.39
C TRP A 146 -10.21 -13.86 -14.00
N ASP A 147 -10.35 -14.31 -15.25
CA ASP A 147 -11.65 -14.39 -15.91
C ASP A 147 -12.60 -15.37 -15.21
N TRP A 148 -12.09 -16.52 -14.77
CA TRP A 148 -12.86 -17.49 -13.98
C TRP A 148 -13.33 -16.90 -12.64
N ASN A 149 -12.51 -16.06 -12.01
CA ASN A 149 -12.83 -15.41 -10.74
C ASN A 149 -13.48 -14.04 -10.89
N MET A 150 -13.79 -13.58 -12.10
CA MET A 150 -14.39 -12.27 -12.40
C MET A 150 -15.72 -12.07 -11.65
N TYR A 151 -16.43 -13.16 -11.33
CA TYR A 151 -17.67 -13.15 -10.54
C TYR A 151 -17.51 -13.72 -9.12
N GLY A 152 -16.28 -14.08 -8.73
CA GLY A 152 -15.97 -14.75 -7.47
C GLY A 152 -15.86 -13.81 -6.26
N LYS A 153 -15.74 -14.41 -5.06
CA LYS A 153 -15.58 -13.70 -3.78
C LYS A 153 -14.34 -12.80 -3.77
N TRP A 154 -13.26 -13.24 -4.38
CA TRP A 154 -12.03 -12.46 -4.50
C TRP A 154 -12.25 -11.18 -5.30
N MET A 155 -13.05 -11.20 -6.37
CA MET A 155 -13.42 -9.97 -7.08
C MET A 155 -14.25 -9.06 -6.17
N LYS A 156 -15.25 -9.57 -5.46
CA LYS A 156 -16.06 -8.76 -4.53
C LYS A 156 -15.23 -8.09 -3.44
N ASP A 157 -14.23 -8.78 -2.89
CA ASP A 157 -13.39 -8.22 -1.83
C ASP A 157 -12.26 -7.32 -2.37
N SER A 158 -11.72 -7.62 -3.55
CA SER A 158 -10.84 -6.69 -4.29
C SER A 158 -11.59 -5.41 -4.66
N VAL A 159 -12.85 -5.54 -5.07
CA VAL A 159 -13.77 -4.43 -5.34
C VAL A 159 -14.11 -3.64 -4.06
N LYS A 160 -14.03 -4.23 -2.85
CA LYS A 160 -14.19 -3.46 -1.59
C LYS A 160 -12.97 -2.58 -1.29
N VAL A 161 -11.77 -3.01 -1.63
CA VAL A 161 -10.58 -2.14 -1.65
C VAL A 161 -10.77 -1.06 -2.71
N GLU A 162 -11.34 -1.42 -3.87
CA GLU A 162 -11.71 -0.46 -4.91
C GLU A 162 -12.86 0.48 -4.53
N ARG A 163 -13.78 0.13 -3.61
CA ARG A 163 -14.85 1.03 -3.15
C ARG A 163 -14.30 2.22 -2.37
N TRP A 164 -13.15 2.07 -1.69
CA TRP A 164 -12.42 3.23 -1.16
C TRP A 164 -11.94 4.13 -2.29
N THR A 165 -11.64 3.58 -3.47
CA THR A 165 -11.39 4.29 -4.74
C THR A 165 -12.60 4.24 -5.71
N GLY A 166 -13.84 4.26 -5.20
CA GLY A 166 -15.04 3.87 -5.97
C GLY A 166 -15.23 4.61 -7.32
N GLU A 167 -14.88 5.89 -7.37
CA GLU A 167 -14.92 6.71 -8.60
C GLU A 167 -13.70 6.49 -9.50
N LEU A 168 -12.57 6.10 -8.92
CA LEU A 168 -11.32 5.76 -9.59
C LEU A 168 -11.51 4.51 -10.46
N GLY A 169 -12.21 3.49 -9.95
CA GLY A 169 -12.42 2.21 -10.63
C GLY A 169 -13.16 2.32 -11.97
N MET A 170 -14.27 3.07 -12.03
CA MET A 170 -15.14 3.15 -13.22
C MET A 170 -14.50 3.90 -14.40
N PHE A 171 -13.71 4.93 -14.13
CA PHE A 171 -13.05 5.68 -15.19
C PHE A 171 -11.67 5.12 -15.54
N VAL A 172 -10.96 4.51 -14.57
CA VAL A 172 -9.71 3.81 -14.88
C VAL A 172 -9.99 2.60 -15.76
N THR A 173 -11.16 1.94 -15.69
CA THR A 173 -11.53 0.87 -16.63
C THR A 173 -11.54 1.30 -18.10
N GLY A 174 -11.94 2.53 -18.44
CA GLY A 174 -11.86 3.03 -19.82
C GLY A 174 -10.42 3.21 -20.30
N VAL A 175 -9.57 3.82 -19.48
CA VAL A 175 -8.13 4.00 -19.75
C VAL A 175 -7.36 2.69 -19.70
N MET A 176 -7.80 1.72 -18.89
CA MET A 176 -7.26 0.35 -18.84
C MET A 176 -7.55 -0.42 -20.14
N ARG A 177 -8.72 -0.21 -20.74
CA ARG A 177 -9.13 -0.94 -21.95
C ARG A 177 -8.53 -0.37 -23.24
N HIS A 178 -8.40 0.94 -23.36
CA HIS A 178 -8.02 1.59 -24.63
C HIS A 178 -6.71 2.38 -24.57
N GLY A 179 -6.19 2.69 -23.38
CA GLY A 179 -4.94 3.44 -23.21
C GLY A 179 -3.71 2.54 -23.07
N SER A 180 -2.53 3.08 -23.42
CA SER A 180 -1.26 2.41 -23.13
C SER A 180 -1.04 2.23 -21.62
N MET A 181 -0.21 1.25 -21.24
CA MET A 181 0.07 0.98 -19.83
C MET A 181 0.74 2.19 -19.13
N ALA A 182 1.49 3.01 -19.87
CA ALA A 182 2.08 4.25 -19.37
C ALA A 182 1.02 5.29 -19.02
N VAL A 183 0.04 5.50 -19.91
CA VAL A 183 -1.09 6.43 -19.69
C VAL A 183 -1.93 5.97 -18.50
N CYS A 184 -2.23 4.68 -18.43
CA CYS A 184 -2.97 4.10 -17.32
C CYS A 184 -2.21 4.23 -15.98
N LYS A 185 -0.88 4.02 -15.97
CA LYS A 185 -0.05 4.25 -14.77
C LYS A 185 -0.08 5.72 -14.31
N LYS A 186 0.01 6.66 -15.25
CA LYS A 186 -0.04 8.10 -14.96
C LYS A 186 -1.39 8.49 -14.36
N GLU A 187 -2.49 7.99 -14.94
CA GLU A 187 -3.84 8.29 -14.47
C GLU A 187 -4.14 7.66 -13.10
N ILE A 188 -3.71 6.42 -12.86
CA ILE A 188 -3.81 5.78 -11.54
C ILE A 188 -3.07 6.61 -10.49
N ASN A 189 -1.86 7.09 -10.81
CA ASN A 189 -1.08 7.90 -9.87
C ASN A 189 -1.79 9.20 -9.53
N ARG A 190 -2.17 9.96 -10.56
CA ARG A 190 -2.84 11.26 -10.44
C ARG A 190 -4.04 11.18 -9.51
N ARG A 191 -4.95 10.25 -9.78
CA ARG A 191 -6.19 10.16 -9.01
C ARG A 191 -6.03 9.63 -7.60
N VAL A 192 -5.13 8.66 -7.39
CA VAL A 192 -4.87 8.19 -6.02
C VAL A 192 -4.21 9.31 -5.20
N GLU A 193 -3.40 10.16 -5.82
CA GLU A 193 -2.82 11.34 -5.18
C GLU A 193 -3.87 12.42 -4.89
N GLU A 194 -4.76 12.71 -5.83
CA GLU A 194 -5.90 13.64 -5.64
C GLU A 194 -6.78 13.21 -4.48
N LYS A 195 -7.23 11.95 -4.47
CA LYS A 195 -8.05 11.41 -3.39
C LYS A 195 -7.31 11.38 -2.05
N GLY A 196 -6.04 10.99 -2.07
CA GLY A 196 -5.20 11.01 -0.87
C GLY A 196 -5.02 12.42 -0.31
N LYS A 197 -4.96 13.44 -1.19
CA LYS A 197 -4.87 14.85 -0.83
C LYS A 197 -6.19 15.37 -0.25
N GLU A 198 -7.33 15.03 -0.85
CA GLU A 198 -8.66 15.39 -0.32
C GLU A 198 -8.87 14.85 1.09
N GLU A 199 -8.55 13.57 1.34
CA GLU A 199 -8.67 12.99 2.68
C GLU A 199 -7.76 13.68 3.70
N TRP A 200 -6.55 14.07 3.27
CA TRP A 200 -5.61 14.80 4.12
C TRP A 200 -6.11 16.21 4.44
N LEU A 201 -6.62 16.95 3.45
CA LEU A 201 -7.22 18.28 3.64
C LEU A 201 -8.41 18.21 4.58
N ARG A 202 -9.32 17.24 4.38
CA ARG A 202 -10.47 17.02 5.27
C ARG A 202 -10.02 16.79 6.73
N GLY A 203 -9.05 15.89 6.94
CA GLY A 203 -8.53 15.59 8.29
C GLY A 203 -7.84 16.79 8.96
N MET A 204 -7.27 17.72 8.19
CA MET A 204 -6.71 18.98 8.72
C MET A 204 -7.79 20.01 9.05
N SER A 205 -8.84 20.10 8.25
CA SER A 205 -9.96 21.04 8.47
C SER A 205 -10.75 20.71 9.73
N GLU A 206 -10.85 19.43 10.09
CA GLU A 206 -11.53 18.97 11.30
C GLU A 206 -10.80 19.35 12.60
N LYS A 207 -9.48 19.65 12.55
CA LYS A 207 -8.65 19.85 13.74
C LYS A 207 -8.22 21.31 13.89
N SER A 208 -8.68 21.97 14.95
CA SER A 208 -8.34 23.37 15.24
C SER A 208 -6.83 23.60 15.41
N THR A 209 -6.12 22.64 16.01
CA THR A 209 -4.67 22.69 16.24
C THR A 209 -3.82 22.67 14.97
N LEU A 210 -4.41 22.43 13.81
CA LEU A 210 -3.73 22.35 12.52
C LEU A 210 -3.97 23.57 11.62
N GLU A 211 -4.44 24.69 12.17
CA GLU A 211 -4.72 25.91 11.41
C GLU A 211 -3.56 26.34 10.50
N TRP A 212 -2.32 26.29 11.00
CA TRP A 212 -1.13 26.66 10.21
C TRP A 212 -0.90 25.72 9.02
N TYR A 213 -1.22 24.44 9.15
CA TYR A 213 -1.11 23.46 8.07
C TYR A 213 -2.20 23.61 7.01
N ARG A 214 -3.36 24.20 7.34
CA ARG A 214 -4.43 24.45 6.37
C ARG A 214 -4.02 25.45 5.28
N ARG A 215 -3.03 26.30 5.57
CA ARG A 215 -2.44 27.23 4.60
C ARG A 215 -1.52 26.54 3.57
N LYS A 216 -1.23 25.24 3.73
CA LYS A 216 -0.39 24.49 2.79
C LYS A 216 -1.26 23.86 1.71
N ASP A 217 -0.96 24.15 0.45
CA ASP A 217 -1.68 23.58 -0.70
C ASP A 217 -1.53 22.06 -0.84
N GLN A 218 -0.45 21.47 -0.32
CA GLN A 218 -0.15 20.04 -0.41
C GLN A 218 0.86 19.59 0.68
N PRO A 219 0.94 18.28 0.99
CA PRO A 219 2.02 17.74 1.80
C PRO A 219 3.38 18.11 1.21
N ARG A 220 4.40 18.31 2.06
CA ARG A 220 5.72 18.81 1.71
C ARG A 220 6.28 18.08 0.48
N TYR A 221 6.50 18.84 -0.60
CA TYR A 221 7.31 18.43 -1.74
C TYR A 221 8.75 18.81 -1.45
N GLU A 222 9.59 17.82 -1.12
CA GLU A 222 11.03 17.99 -1.31
C GLU A 222 11.34 17.67 -2.77
N ARG A 223 11.76 18.67 -3.56
CA ARG A 223 12.51 18.38 -4.78
C ARG A 223 13.82 17.73 -4.33
N PHE A 224 14.00 16.45 -4.67
CA PHE A 224 15.27 15.79 -4.49
C PHE A 224 16.30 16.48 -5.39
N LEU A 225 17.42 16.88 -4.80
CA LEU A 225 18.66 17.05 -5.53
C LEU A 225 19.14 15.68 -6.02
#